data_AF-A0A933PJY9-F1
#
_entry.id   AF-A0A933PJY9-F1
#
_cell.length_a   1.000
_cell.length_b   1.000
_cell.length_c   1.000
_cell.angle_alpha   90.00
_cell.angle_beta   90.00
_cell.angle_gamma   90.00
#
_symmetry.space_group_name_H-M   'P 1'
#
loop_
_entity.id
_entity.type
_entity.pdbx_description
1 polymer ?
#
loop_
_entity_poly.entity_id
_entity_poly.type
_entity_poly.pdbx_seq_one_letter_code
_entity_poly.pdbx_strand_id
1 'polypeptide(L)'
;MGTRKYDQRLRAEAALQTRRRILDAVEERLRTAPAEPLALDKVAEIAGVARSTIYTVFGSRQGLFDAFTDELWQRNGLGDLTAAVRAPDARAHLRDGIRAACRMFAGDLPVYRVLFSMARLDPDSVGGAVAVKERDRSGGMTHLARRLDDQGALRPGLSVDHAADILWVLCSFEAFDLLHTGRGLGVDEAAASLADTAERALCR
;
A
#
# COMPACT_ATOMS: atom_id res chain seq x y z
N MET A 1 36.90 -9.80 24.22
CA MET A 1 35.50 -9.34 24.04
C MET A 1 35.14 -8.95 22.59
N GLY A 2 36.06 -8.98 21.60
CA GLY A 2 35.76 -8.61 20.20
C GLY A 2 35.09 -9.71 19.35
N THR A 3 35.43 -10.99 19.58
CA THR A 3 35.01 -12.12 18.74
C THR A 3 33.50 -12.40 18.81
N ARG A 4 32.90 -12.37 20.01
CA ARG A 4 31.45 -12.60 20.21
C ARG A 4 30.58 -11.49 19.60
N LYS A 5 31.05 -10.23 19.63
CA LYS A 5 30.34 -9.09 19.01
C LYS A 5 30.42 -9.13 17.47
N TYR A 6 31.55 -9.59 16.93
CA TYR A 6 31.75 -9.76 15.49
C TYR A 6 30.86 -10.88 14.92
N ASP A 7 30.81 -12.04 15.57
CA ASP A 7 29.94 -13.16 15.17
C ASP A 7 28.44 -12.80 15.24
N GLN A 8 28.03 -12.02 16.25
CA GLN A 8 26.65 -11.53 16.36
C GLN A 8 26.28 -10.58 15.21
N ARG A 9 27.20 -9.69 14.80
CA ARG A 9 26.98 -8.80 13.65
C ARG A 9 26.85 -9.56 12.34
N LEU A 10 27.77 -10.49 12.08
CA LEU A 10 27.73 -11.34 10.87
C LEU A 10 26.43 -12.14 10.77
N ARG A 11 25.96 -12.71 11.88
CA ARG A 11 24.68 -13.44 11.92
C ARG A 11 23.48 -12.53 11.67
N ALA A 12 23.50 -11.31 12.21
CA ALA A 12 22.44 -10.34 11.96
C ALA A 12 22.41 -9.88 10.50
N GLU A 13 23.57 -9.62 9.90
CA GLU A 13 23.71 -9.27 8.48
C GLU A 13 23.21 -10.40 7.57
N ALA A 14 23.60 -11.65 7.84
CA ALA A 14 23.11 -12.81 7.09
C ALA A 14 21.59 -13.04 7.21
N ALA A 15 21.03 -12.77 8.39
CA ALA A 15 19.58 -12.83 8.61
C ALA A 15 18.84 -11.76 7.81
N LEU A 16 19.37 -10.52 7.76
CA LEU A 16 18.80 -9.43 6.96
C LEU A 16 18.87 -9.74 5.46
N GLN A 17 19.99 -10.27 4.97
CA GLN A 17 20.13 -10.68 3.58
C GLN A 17 19.14 -11.79 3.23
N THR A 18 18.95 -12.77 4.11
CA THR A 18 17.98 -13.85 3.90
C THR A 18 16.55 -13.32 3.89
N ARG A 19 16.22 -12.41 4.81
CA ARG A 19 14.91 -11.74 4.83
C ARG A 19 14.65 -11.03 3.50
N ARG A 20 15.60 -10.25 3.00
CA ARG A 20 15.46 -9.52 1.74
C ARG A 20 15.29 -10.44 0.54
N ARG A 21 16.11 -11.49 0.41
CA ARG A 21 15.96 -12.50 -0.67
C ARG A 21 14.58 -13.13 -0.70
N ILE A 22 13.98 -13.40 0.46
CA ILE A 22 12.64 -13.98 0.52
C ILE A 22 11.58 -12.97 0.04
N LEU A 23 11.71 -11.69 0.41
CA LEU A 23 10.78 -10.64 -0.05
C LEU A 23 10.92 -10.36 -1.55
N ASP A 24 12.15 -10.32 -2.07
CA ASP A 24 12.42 -10.22 -3.51
C ASP A 24 11.78 -11.41 -4.27
N ALA A 25 11.87 -12.62 -3.72
CA ALA A 25 11.25 -13.81 -4.30
C ALA A 25 9.71 -13.77 -4.30
N VAL A 26 9.09 -13.15 -3.28
CA VAL A 26 7.64 -12.89 -3.27
C VAL A 26 7.29 -11.94 -4.42
N GLU A 27 8.04 -10.85 -4.59
CA GLU A 27 7.82 -9.90 -5.68
C GLU A 27 7.94 -10.58 -7.05
N GLU A 28 9.02 -11.32 -7.28
CA GLU A 28 9.25 -12.04 -8.53
C GLU A 28 8.11 -13.01 -8.82
N ARG A 29 7.62 -13.73 -7.80
CA ARG A 29 6.50 -14.65 -7.96
C ARG A 29 5.20 -13.92 -8.33
N LEU A 30 4.91 -12.79 -7.69
CA LEU A 30 3.73 -11.98 -8.02
C LEU A 30 3.78 -11.45 -9.46
N ARG A 31 4.96 -11.12 -9.97
CA ARG A 31 5.15 -10.65 -11.35
C ARG A 31 5.06 -11.76 -12.39
N THR A 32 5.66 -12.91 -12.11
CA THR A 32 5.80 -14.02 -13.09
C THR A 32 4.53 -14.86 -13.22
N ALA A 33 3.70 -14.93 -12.18
CA ALA A 33 2.44 -15.66 -12.20
C ALA A 33 1.30 -14.91 -11.49
N PRO A 34 0.86 -13.77 -12.05
CA PRO A 34 -0.12 -12.88 -11.42
C PRO A 34 -1.51 -13.51 -11.24
N ALA A 35 -1.82 -14.56 -11.99
CA ALA A 35 -3.10 -15.26 -11.95
C ALA A 35 -3.10 -16.50 -11.03
N GLU A 36 -1.95 -16.88 -10.48
CA GLU A 36 -1.84 -18.06 -9.63
C GLU A 36 -1.75 -17.67 -8.15
N PRO A 37 -2.36 -18.45 -7.24
CA PRO A 37 -2.15 -18.25 -5.81
C PRO A 37 -0.68 -18.31 -5.44
N LEU A 38 -0.25 -17.45 -4.51
CA LEU A 38 1.15 -17.41 -4.11
C LEU A 38 1.52 -18.63 -3.24
N ALA A 39 2.23 -19.58 -3.84
CA ALA A 39 2.72 -20.79 -3.17
C ALA A 39 4.06 -20.54 -2.46
N LEU A 40 4.13 -20.79 -1.15
CA LEU A 40 5.37 -20.61 -0.37
C LEU A 40 6.50 -21.53 -0.82
N ASP A 41 6.19 -22.69 -1.40
CA ASP A 41 7.21 -23.60 -1.93
C ASP A 41 7.95 -22.97 -3.12
N LYS A 42 7.24 -22.22 -3.96
CA LYS A 42 7.83 -21.47 -5.08
C LYS A 42 8.64 -20.26 -4.61
N VAL A 43 8.17 -19.56 -3.58
CA VAL A 43 8.97 -18.50 -2.95
C VAL A 43 10.27 -19.05 -2.38
N ALA A 44 10.22 -20.20 -1.70
CA ALA A 44 11.40 -20.84 -1.12
C ALA A 44 12.41 -21.27 -2.20
N GLU A 45 11.91 -21.84 -3.31
CA GLU A 45 12.69 -22.20 -4.49
C GLU A 45 13.41 -20.98 -5.09
N ILE A 46 12.67 -19.90 -5.39
CA ILE A 46 13.22 -18.66 -5.96
C ILE A 46 14.25 -18.02 -5.00
N ALA A 47 13.94 -17.97 -3.70
CA ALA A 47 14.82 -17.38 -2.70
C ALA A 47 16.06 -18.25 -2.39
N GLY A 48 16.10 -19.52 -2.83
CA GLY A 48 17.16 -20.47 -2.50
C GLY A 48 17.22 -20.77 -1.00
N VAL A 49 16.07 -20.97 -0.35
CA VAL A 49 15.96 -21.31 1.08
C VAL A 49 15.03 -22.51 1.30
N ALA A 50 15.09 -23.12 2.48
CA ALA A 50 14.08 -24.10 2.87
C ALA A 50 12.76 -23.39 3.23
N ARG A 51 11.61 -24.03 2.98
CA ARG A 51 10.30 -23.51 3.39
C ARG A 51 10.23 -23.21 4.89
N SER A 52 10.85 -24.05 5.73
CA SER A 52 10.93 -23.83 7.18
C SER A 52 11.60 -22.51 7.55
N THR A 53 12.61 -22.08 6.77
CA THR A 53 13.30 -20.80 6.97
C THR A 53 12.35 -19.61 6.82
N ILE A 54 11.37 -19.67 5.90
CA ILE A 54 10.36 -18.62 5.76
C ILE A 54 9.57 -18.47 7.06
N TYR A 55 9.08 -19.57 7.63
CA TYR A 55 8.37 -19.51 8.91
C TYR A 55 9.27 -19.09 10.07
N THR A 56 10.55 -19.47 10.07
CA THR A 56 11.50 -19.00 11.09
C THR A 56 11.72 -17.49 11.02
N VAL A 57 11.78 -16.90 9.82
CA VAL A 57 12.06 -15.47 9.62
C VAL A 57 10.83 -14.59 9.81
N PHE A 58 9.65 -15.08 9.39
CA PHE A 58 8.41 -14.27 9.35
C PHE A 58 7.34 -14.72 10.33
N GLY A 59 7.54 -15.85 11.02
CA GLY A 59 6.60 -16.42 12.00
C GLY A 59 5.39 -17.12 11.37
N SER A 60 4.80 -16.52 10.33
CA SER A 60 3.62 -17.05 9.65
C SER A 60 3.58 -16.62 8.18
N ARG A 61 2.66 -17.22 7.42
CA ARG A 61 2.36 -16.78 6.05
C ARG A 61 1.85 -15.34 6.03
N GLN A 62 0.98 -14.98 6.97
CA GLN A 62 0.49 -13.60 7.14
C GLN A 62 1.66 -12.64 7.44
N GLY A 63 2.56 -13.00 8.35
CA GLY A 63 3.71 -12.17 8.70
C GLY A 63 4.69 -11.95 7.55
N LEU A 64 4.79 -12.89 6.60
CA LEU A 64 5.54 -12.69 5.36
C LEU A 64 4.88 -11.61 4.50
N PHE A 65 3.56 -11.67 4.33
CA PHE A 65 2.83 -10.70 3.51
C PHE A 65 2.74 -9.32 4.15
N ASP A 66 2.56 -9.24 5.46
CA ASP A 66 2.63 -7.98 6.19
C ASP A 66 4.00 -7.33 5.96
N ALA A 67 5.08 -8.09 6.14
CA ALA A 67 6.44 -7.60 5.89
C ALA A 67 6.68 -7.18 4.43
N PHE A 68 6.23 -7.99 3.47
CA PHE A 68 6.37 -7.69 2.04
C PHE A 68 5.65 -6.40 1.69
N THR A 69 4.40 -6.28 2.11
CA THR A 69 3.57 -5.16 1.73
C THR A 69 4.01 -3.88 2.46
N ASP A 70 4.42 -3.95 3.73
CA ASP A 70 5.07 -2.84 4.43
C ASP A 70 6.31 -2.33 3.68
N GLU A 71 7.20 -3.22 3.23
CA GLU A 71 8.37 -2.83 2.45
C GLU A 71 7.98 -2.20 1.11
N LEU A 72 6.99 -2.79 0.41
CA LEU A 72 6.44 -2.28 -0.84
C LEU A 72 5.93 -0.84 -0.69
N TRP A 73 5.13 -0.56 0.34
CA TRP A 73 4.61 0.80 0.58
C TRP A 73 5.71 1.77 0.97
N GLN A 74 6.64 1.37 1.84
CA GLN A 74 7.76 2.22 2.25
C GLN A 74 8.62 2.61 1.05
N ARG A 75 8.98 1.65 0.20
CA ARG A 75 9.81 1.94 -0.99
C ARG A 75 9.09 2.76 -2.05
N ASN A 76 7.77 2.66 -2.14
CA ASN A 76 7.00 3.33 -3.19
C ASN A 76 6.44 4.71 -2.79
N GLY A 77 6.60 5.17 -1.55
CA GLY A 77 6.25 6.56 -1.19
C GLY A 77 5.29 6.73 -0.01
N LEU A 78 5.19 5.75 0.90
CA LEU A 78 4.43 5.92 2.14
C LEU A 78 4.90 7.13 2.97
N GLY A 79 6.20 7.47 2.90
CA GLY A 79 6.75 8.67 3.53
C GLY A 79 6.12 9.96 3.01
N ASP A 80 6.02 10.11 1.69
CA ASP A 80 5.41 11.28 1.05
C ASP A 80 3.91 11.37 1.34
N LEU A 81 3.22 10.22 1.31
CA LEU A 81 1.80 10.14 1.70
C LEU A 81 1.61 10.57 3.16
N THR A 82 2.47 10.10 4.06
CA THR A 82 2.43 10.47 5.48
C THR A 82 2.66 11.96 5.69
N ALA A 83 3.59 12.56 4.92
CA ALA A 83 3.84 14.00 4.98
C ALA A 83 2.61 14.80 4.51
N ALA A 84 1.98 14.39 3.41
CA ALA A 84 0.77 15.03 2.89
C ALA A 84 -0.41 14.95 3.87
N VAL A 85 -0.62 13.79 4.51
CA VAL A 85 -1.67 13.59 5.53
C VAL A 85 -1.52 14.52 6.73
N ARG A 86 -0.27 14.87 7.07
CA ARG A 86 0.05 15.76 8.20
C ARG A 86 -0.07 17.24 7.89
N ALA A 87 -0.43 17.63 6.66
CA ALA A 87 -0.64 19.03 6.31
C ALA A 87 -1.67 19.69 7.25
N PRO A 88 -1.40 20.88 7.81
CA PRO A 88 -2.35 21.57 8.71
C PRO A 88 -3.66 21.97 8.02
N ASP A 89 -3.59 22.34 6.75
CA ASP A 89 -4.75 22.60 5.90
C ASP A 89 -5.34 21.27 5.38
N ALA A 90 -6.62 21.04 5.64
CA ALA A 90 -7.33 19.85 5.21
C ALA A 90 -7.50 19.79 3.67
N ARG A 91 -7.58 20.93 2.97
CA ARG A 91 -7.61 20.95 1.50
C ARG A 91 -6.26 20.59 0.90
N ALA A 92 -5.17 21.08 1.49
CA ALA A 92 -3.82 20.63 1.13
C ALA A 92 -3.64 19.13 1.36
N HIS A 93 -4.05 18.61 2.53
CA HIS A 93 -4.07 17.16 2.77
C HIS A 93 -4.86 16.43 1.69
N LEU A 94 -6.08 16.86 1.37
CA LEU A 94 -6.91 16.24 0.33
C LEU A 94 -6.16 16.13 -1.01
N ARG A 95 -5.67 17.26 -1.54
CA ARG A 95 -4.99 17.29 -2.85
C ARG A 95 -3.69 16.51 -2.84
N ASP A 96 -2.83 16.79 -1.87
CA ASP A 96 -1.46 16.27 -1.86
C ASP A 96 -1.47 14.80 -1.44
N GLY A 97 -2.42 14.38 -0.59
CA GLY A 97 -2.63 13.00 -0.20
C GLY A 97 -3.07 12.13 -1.38
N ILE A 98 -4.04 12.59 -2.18
CA ILE A 98 -4.45 11.90 -3.41
C ILE A 98 -3.26 11.77 -4.38
N ARG A 99 -2.51 12.85 -4.59
CA ARG A 99 -1.33 12.84 -5.47
C ARG A 99 -0.24 11.88 -4.99
N ALA A 100 0.08 11.91 -3.70
CA ALA A 100 1.06 11.01 -3.11
C ALA A 100 0.62 9.54 -3.19
N ALA A 101 -0.66 9.24 -2.91
CA ALA A 101 -1.20 7.90 -3.03
C ALA A 101 -1.14 7.37 -4.48
N CYS A 102 -1.49 8.19 -5.47
CA CYS A 102 -1.41 7.80 -6.88
C CYS A 102 0.04 7.51 -7.31
N ARG A 103 1.00 8.35 -6.92
CA ARG A 103 2.43 8.10 -7.21
C ARG A 103 2.93 6.83 -6.53
N MET A 104 2.46 6.58 -5.31
CA MET A 104 2.78 5.37 -4.58
C MET A 104 2.27 4.12 -5.29
N PHE A 105 1.04 4.12 -5.79
CA PHE A 105 0.52 3.04 -6.61
C PHE A 105 1.30 2.88 -7.93
N ALA A 106 1.65 4.00 -8.57
CA ALA A 106 2.41 3.98 -9.82
C ALA A 106 3.82 3.40 -9.67
N GLY A 107 4.43 3.50 -8.49
CA GLY A 107 5.76 2.97 -8.20
C GLY A 107 5.90 1.47 -8.44
N ASP A 108 4.79 0.71 -8.34
CA ASP A 108 4.78 -0.71 -8.69
C ASP A 108 3.40 -1.23 -9.10
N LEU A 109 2.85 -0.62 -10.15
CA LEU A 109 1.49 -0.90 -10.62
C LEU A 109 1.19 -2.41 -10.82
N PRO A 110 2.06 -3.21 -11.47
CA PRO A 110 1.79 -4.63 -11.66
C PRO A 110 1.65 -5.39 -10.34
N VAL A 111 2.48 -5.09 -9.34
CA VAL A 111 2.41 -5.75 -8.02
C VAL A 111 1.12 -5.32 -7.31
N TYR A 112 0.80 -4.03 -7.27
CA TYR A 112 -0.45 -3.56 -6.65
C TYR A 112 -1.69 -4.21 -7.27
N ARG A 113 -1.75 -4.34 -8.59
CA ARG A 113 -2.87 -5.07 -9.25
C ARG A 113 -3.04 -6.48 -8.72
N VAL A 114 -1.95 -7.23 -8.62
CA VAL A 114 -2.01 -8.61 -8.12
C VAL A 114 -2.47 -8.61 -6.66
N LEU A 115 -1.91 -7.72 -5.82
CA LEU A 115 -2.30 -7.60 -4.41
C LEU A 115 -3.80 -7.33 -4.26
N PHE A 116 -4.33 -6.29 -4.93
CA PHE A 116 -5.75 -5.92 -4.85
C PHE A 116 -6.67 -6.96 -5.50
N SER A 117 -6.23 -7.65 -6.55
CA SER A 117 -6.99 -8.76 -7.15
C SER A 117 -7.04 -9.98 -6.24
N MET A 118 -5.90 -10.39 -5.67
CA MET A 118 -5.81 -11.53 -4.75
C MET A 118 -6.59 -11.28 -3.46
N ALA A 119 -6.67 -10.04 -2.98
CA ALA A 119 -7.48 -9.71 -1.81
C ALA A 119 -8.97 -10.08 -1.94
N ARG A 120 -9.49 -10.14 -3.17
CA ARG A 120 -10.87 -10.56 -3.45
C ARG A 120 -11.02 -12.07 -3.63
N LEU A 121 -9.94 -12.78 -3.95
CA LEU A 121 -9.96 -14.19 -4.35
C LEU A 121 -9.45 -15.14 -3.26
N ASP A 122 -8.50 -14.70 -2.45
CA ASP A 122 -7.87 -15.50 -1.39
C ASP A 122 -7.58 -14.62 -0.15
N PRO A 123 -8.59 -14.38 0.71
CA PRO A 123 -8.46 -13.53 1.89
C PRO A 123 -7.45 -14.04 2.91
N ASP A 124 -7.16 -15.35 2.92
CA ASP A 124 -6.27 -16.00 3.89
C ASP A 124 -4.79 -15.99 3.46
N SER A 125 -4.46 -15.38 2.31
CA SER A 125 -3.08 -15.22 1.82
C SER A 125 -2.64 -13.75 1.80
N VAL A 126 -2.24 -13.25 0.64
CA VAL A 126 -1.93 -11.83 0.40
C VAL A 126 -3.12 -10.94 0.81
N GLY A 127 -4.34 -11.45 0.66
CA GLY A 127 -5.56 -10.69 0.91
C GLY A 127 -5.70 -10.16 2.31
N GLY A 128 -5.20 -10.87 3.32
CA GLY A 128 -5.23 -10.41 4.70
C GLY A 128 -4.43 -9.13 4.92
N ALA A 129 -3.22 -9.05 4.35
CA ALA A 129 -2.35 -7.87 4.47
C ALA A 129 -2.98 -6.66 3.75
N VAL A 130 -3.55 -6.88 2.57
CA VAL A 130 -4.26 -5.81 1.83
C VAL A 130 -5.52 -5.36 2.58
N ALA A 131 -6.28 -6.28 3.17
CA ALA A 131 -7.48 -5.95 3.94
C ALA A 131 -7.16 -5.15 5.21
N VAL A 132 -6.04 -5.42 5.88
CA VAL A 132 -5.54 -4.57 6.99
C VAL A 132 -5.33 -3.14 6.51
N LYS A 133 -4.66 -2.98 5.37
CA LYS A 133 -4.29 -1.66 4.82
C LYS A 133 -5.50 -0.90 4.29
N GLU A 134 -6.46 -1.60 3.71
CA GLU A 134 -7.75 -1.02 3.31
C GLU A 134 -8.57 -0.58 4.53
N ARG A 135 -8.51 -1.29 5.66
CA ARG A 135 -9.10 -0.80 6.92
C ARG A 135 -8.41 0.46 7.43
N ASP A 136 -7.09 0.50 7.40
CA ASP A 136 -6.32 1.72 7.77
C ASP A 136 -6.69 2.89 6.86
N ARG A 137 -6.81 2.65 5.55
CA ARG A 137 -7.24 3.66 4.57
C ARG A 137 -8.63 4.18 4.86
N SER A 138 -9.59 3.29 5.16
CA SER A 138 -10.97 3.67 5.53
C SER A 138 -10.98 4.58 6.76
N GLY A 139 -10.22 4.25 7.79
CA GLY A 139 -10.00 5.12 8.95
C GLY A 139 -9.40 6.49 8.56
N GLY A 140 -8.44 6.50 7.63
CA GLY A 140 -7.87 7.71 7.06
C GLY A 140 -8.88 8.59 6.31
N MET A 141 -9.81 8.00 5.56
CA MET A 141 -10.86 8.74 4.85
C MET A 141 -11.82 9.41 5.83
N THR A 142 -12.24 8.69 6.87
CA THR A 142 -13.05 9.25 7.96
C THR A 142 -12.31 10.38 8.68
N HIS A 143 -11.00 10.22 8.91
CA HIS A 143 -10.19 11.27 9.52
C HIS A 143 -10.12 12.53 8.64
N LEU A 144 -9.86 12.40 7.34
CA LEU A 144 -9.84 13.54 6.42
C LEU A 144 -11.21 14.22 6.31
N ALA A 145 -12.30 13.46 6.21
CA ALA A 145 -13.65 13.99 6.17
C ALA A 145 -13.97 14.85 7.40
N ARG A 146 -13.62 14.39 8.61
CA ARG A 146 -13.76 15.16 9.86
C ARG A 146 -12.94 16.44 9.83
N ARG A 147 -11.68 16.37 9.38
CA ARG A 147 -10.82 17.55 9.27
C ARG A 147 -11.36 18.60 8.31
N LEU A 148 -11.95 18.17 7.20
CA LEU A 148 -12.62 19.09 6.26
C LEU A 148 -13.84 19.75 6.90
N ASP A 149 -14.60 19.03 7.73
CA ASP A 149 -15.75 19.57 8.46
C ASP A 149 -15.32 20.55 9.56
N ASP A 150 -14.36 20.16 10.40
CA ASP A 150 -13.80 20.96 11.49
C ASP A 150 -13.23 22.30 10.99
N GLN A 151 -12.71 22.32 9.76
CA GLN A 151 -12.17 23.53 9.12
C GLN A 151 -13.21 24.29 8.29
N GLY A 152 -14.48 23.87 8.30
CA GLY A 152 -15.57 24.50 7.54
C GLY A 152 -15.40 24.39 6.02
N ALA A 153 -14.56 23.46 5.56
CA ALA A 153 -14.25 23.29 4.15
C ALA A 153 -15.33 22.50 3.41
N LEU A 154 -16.08 21.62 4.08
CA LEU A 154 -17.11 20.79 3.44
C LEU A 154 -18.26 21.60 2.83
N ARG A 155 -18.73 21.17 1.66
CA ARG A 155 -19.91 21.75 0.97
C ARG A 155 -21.14 21.73 1.88
N PRO A 156 -22.01 22.76 1.81
CA PRO A 156 -23.23 22.79 2.63
C PRO A 156 -24.10 21.56 2.38
N GLY A 157 -24.60 20.95 3.46
CA GLY A 157 -25.48 19.79 3.40
C GLY A 157 -24.78 18.44 3.20
N LEU A 158 -23.45 18.40 3.09
CA LEU A 158 -22.70 17.15 3.04
C LEU A 158 -22.32 16.69 4.46
N SER A 159 -22.69 15.47 4.84
CA SER A 159 -22.27 14.89 6.12
C SER A 159 -20.84 14.37 6.06
N VAL A 160 -20.19 14.26 7.22
CA VAL A 160 -18.87 13.64 7.37
C VAL A 160 -18.85 12.21 6.84
N ASP A 161 -19.87 11.41 7.15
CA ASP A 161 -19.94 10.01 6.71
C ASP A 161 -20.02 9.91 5.18
N HIS A 162 -20.86 10.73 4.55
CA HIS A 162 -20.97 10.73 3.09
C HIS A 162 -19.70 11.28 2.43
N ALA A 163 -19.04 12.27 3.04
CA ALA A 163 -17.73 12.72 2.58
C ALA A 163 -16.67 11.60 2.67
N ALA A 164 -16.68 10.81 3.75
CA ALA A 164 -15.80 9.66 3.92
C ALA A 164 -16.05 8.57 2.87
N ASP A 165 -17.31 8.29 2.51
CA ASP A 165 -17.67 7.35 1.44
C ASP A 165 -17.18 7.81 0.06
N ILE A 166 -17.32 9.11 -0.24
CA ILE A 166 -16.80 9.68 -1.50
C ILE A 166 -15.27 9.54 -1.55
N LEU A 167 -14.58 9.88 -0.45
CA LEU A 167 -13.14 9.74 -0.32
C LEU A 167 -12.70 8.27 -0.45
N TRP A 168 -13.45 7.34 0.14
CA TRP A 168 -13.20 5.90 0.05
C TRP A 168 -13.13 5.42 -1.40
N VAL A 169 -14.04 5.90 -2.25
CA VAL A 169 -14.04 5.57 -3.68
C VAL A 169 -12.92 6.29 -4.43
N LEU A 170 -12.81 7.62 -4.30
CA LEU A 170 -11.88 8.43 -5.09
C LEU A 170 -10.40 8.15 -4.77
N CYS A 171 -10.10 7.75 -3.54
CA CYS A 171 -8.74 7.43 -3.09
C CYS A 171 -8.42 5.91 -3.22
N SER A 172 -9.23 5.14 -3.94
CA SER A 172 -8.99 3.71 -4.15
C SER A 172 -7.92 3.47 -5.22
N PHE A 173 -7.26 2.31 -5.15
CA PHE A 173 -6.36 1.86 -6.20
C PHE A 173 -7.10 1.73 -7.55
N GLU A 174 -8.32 1.21 -7.53
CA GLU A 174 -9.15 1.00 -8.71
C GLU A 174 -9.50 2.32 -9.41
N ALA A 175 -9.80 3.38 -8.67
CA ALA A 175 -10.06 4.70 -9.26
C ALA A 175 -8.83 5.24 -10.01
N PHE A 176 -7.63 5.08 -9.42
CA PHE A 176 -6.38 5.44 -10.07
C PHE A 176 -6.09 4.55 -11.29
N ASP A 177 -6.19 3.22 -11.15
CA ASP A 177 -5.82 2.29 -12.23
C ASP A 177 -6.76 2.39 -13.44
N LEU A 178 -8.06 2.65 -13.22
CA LEU A 178 -9.03 2.90 -14.28
C LEU A 178 -8.68 4.15 -15.10
N LEU A 179 -8.18 5.21 -14.47
CA LEU A 179 -7.74 6.42 -15.18
C LEU A 179 -6.38 6.21 -15.86
N HIS A 180 -5.40 5.68 -15.12
CA HIS A 180 -4.05 5.54 -15.63
C HIS A 180 -3.98 4.51 -16.77
N THR A 181 -4.56 3.34 -16.58
CA THR A 181 -4.44 2.24 -17.54
C THR A 181 -5.67 2.13 -18.42
N GLY A 182 -6.86 2.25 -17.84
CA GLY A 182 -8.11 2.16 -18.59
C GLY A 182 -8.30 3.33 -19.57
N ARG A 183 -7.77 4.51 -19.25
CA ARG A 183 -7.81 5.70 -20.13
C ARG A 183 -6.45 6.15 -20.66
N GLY A 184 -5.35 5.53 -20.23
CA GLY A 184 -4.00 5.86 -20.69
C GLY A 184 -3.47 7.20 -20.19
N LEU A 185 -4.05 7.77 -19.12
CA LEU A 185 -3.60 9.05 -18.57
C LEU A 185 -2.23 8.92 -17.91
N GLY A 186 -1.43 9.97 -17.93
CA GLY A 186 -0.20 10.02 -17.12
C GLY A 186 -0.50 9.93 -15.62
N VAL A 187 0.48 9.53 -14.80
CA VAL A 187 0.29 9.39 -13.33
C VAL A 187 -0.17 10.71 -12.70
N ASP A 188 0.51 11.81 -13.00
CA ASP A 188 0.14 13.13 -12.45
C ASP A 188 -1.20 13.64 -13.01
N GLU A 189 -1.57 13.25 -14.23
CA GLU A 189 -2.85 13.62 -14.85
C GLU A 189 -4.03 12.86 -14.22
N ALA A 190 -3.87 11.55 -14.01
CA ALA A 190 -4.84 10.74 -13.27
C ALA A 190 -5.00 11.25 -11.83
N ALA A 191 -3.88 11.53 -11.16
CA ALA A 191 -3.86 12.09 -9.81
C ALA A 191 -4.56 13.46 -9.71
N ALA A 192 -4.28 14.35 -10.66
CA ALA A 192 -4.93 15.66 -10.74
C ALA A 192 -6.44 15.51 -10.97
N SER A 193 -6.85 14.61 -11.87
CA SER A 193 -8.28 14.35 -12.14
C SER A 193 -9.02 13.88 -10.89
N LEU A 194 -8.43 12.97 -10.11
CA LEU A 194 -9.01 12.51 -8.84
C LEU A 194 -9.05 13.62 -7.79
N ALA A 195 -7.97 14.38 -7.64
CA ALA A 195 -7.89 15.48 -6.67
C ALA A 195 -8.90 16.59 -6.97
N ASP A 196 -9.01 17.01 -8.23
CA ASP A 196 -9.95 18.04 -8.68
C ASP A 196 -11.40 17.57 -8.52
N THR A 197 -11.67 16.29 -8.81
CA THR A 197 -12.99 15.69 -8.61
C THR A 197 -13.34 15.67 -7.12
N ALA A 198 -12.41 15.28 -6.26
CA ALA A 198 -12.62 15.25 -4.82
C ALA A 198 -12.84 16.65 -4.25
N GLU A 199 -12.05 17.65 -4.65
CA GLU A 199 -12.26 19.04 -4.23
C GLU A 199 -13.64 19.54 -4.64
N ARG A 200 -14.04 19.35 -5.90
CA ARG A 200 -15.37 19.77 -6.36
C ARG A 200 -16.51 19.04 -5.65
N ALA A 201 -16.31 17.76 -5.30
CA ALA A 201 -17.29 16.92 -4.65
C ALA A 201 -17.37 17.15 -3.12
N LEU A 202 -16.35 17.70 -2.50
CA LEU A 202 -16.27 17.80 -1.04
C LEU A 202 -16.20 19.22 -0.54
N CYS A 203 -15.51 20.12 -1.24
CA CYS A 203 -15.16 21.45 -0.74
C CYS A 203 -16.06 22.58 -1.27
N ARG A 204 -16.24 23.61 -0.43
CA ARG A 204 -16.87 24.90 -0.80
C ARG A 204 -16.05 25.71 -1.79
#